data_AF-A0A7C4GQ88-F1
#
_entry.id   AF-A0A7C4GQ88-F1
#
_cell.length_a   1.000
_cell.length_b   1.000
_cell.length_c   1.000
_cell.angle_alpha   90.00
_cell.angle_beta   90.00
_cell.angle_gamma   90.00
#
_symmetry.space_group_name_H-M   'P 1'
#
loop_
_entity.id
_entity.type
_entity.pdbx_description
1 polymer ?
#
loop_
_entity_poly.entity_id
_entity_poly.type
_entity_poly.pdbx_seq_one_letter_code
_entity_poly.pdbx_strand_id
1 'polypeptide(L)'
;MTELRQKIDEIDEKILLLLKERIEISRKIGEEKRRQGIPLRDFERENEKYRQITEKALKLKLNPEEVKRVYREIIDMSVHAQENEFV
;
A
#
# COMPACT_ATOMS: atom_id res chain seq x y z
N MET A 1 -7.35 9.13 -28.97
CA MET A 1 -6.26 9.08 -27.99
C MET A 1 -6.60 9.84 -26.70
N THR A 2 -7.21 11.03 -26.78
CA THR A 2 -7.58 11.84 -25.61
C THR A 2 -8.50 11.13 -24.62
N GLU A 3 -9.56 10.45 -25.09
CA GLU A 3 -10.52 9.76 -24.22
C GLU A 3 -9.91 8.60 -23.41
N LEU A 4 -8.94 7.87 -23.97
CA LEU A 4 -8.27 6.79 -23.25
C LEU A 4 -7.36 7.34 -22.15
N ARG A 5 -6.73 8.50 -22.38
CA ARG A 5 -5.91 9.17 -21.36
C ARG A 5 -6.78 9.70 -20.22
N GLN A 6 -7.93 10.28 -20.52
CA GLN A 6 -8.89 10.71 -19.49
C GLN A 6 -9.33 9.56 -18.58
N LYS A 7 -9.58 8.37 -19.15
CA LYS A 7 -9.89 7.19 -18.34
C LYS A 7 -8.73 6.75 -17.43
N ILE A 8 -7.48 6.94 -17.87
CA ILE A 8 -6.30 6.68 -17.03
C ILE A 8 -6.24 7.72 -15.91
N ASP A 9 -6.44 9.00 -16.22
CA ASP A 9 -6.43 10.08 -15.23
C ASP A 9 -7.49 9.83 -14.13
N GLU A 10 -8.69 9.38 -14.50
CA GLU A 10 -9.74 8.99 -13.55
C GLU A 10 -9.36 7.78 -12.68
N ILE A 11 -8.58 6.83 -13.21
CA ILE A 11 -8.08 5.68 -12.46
C ILE A 11 -6.98 6.15 -11.49
N ASP A 12 -6.09 7.03 -11.93
CA ASP A 12 -5.01 7.57 -11.12
C ASP A 12 -5.55 8.38 -9.94
N GLU A 13 -6.61 9.17 -10.15
CA GLU A 13 -7.30 9.86 -9.05
C GLU A 13 -7.87 8.87 -8.02
N LYS A 14 -8.47 7.77 -8.47
CA LYS A 14 -8.96 6.70 -7.57
C LYS A 14 -7.81 6.03 -6.81
N ILE A 15 -6.68 5.79 -7.47
CA ILE A 15 -5.48 5.23 -6.83
C ILE A 15 -4.99 6.17 -5.73
N LEU A 16 -4.90 7.48 -5.99
CA LEU A 16 -4.48 8.47 -5.00
C LEU A 16 -5.42 8.51 -3.78
N LEU A 17 -6.73 8.48 -4.00
CA LEU A 17 -7.70 8.45 -2.92
C LEU A 17 -7.59 7.16 -2.07
N LEU A 18 -7.41 6.01 -2.71
CA LEU A 18 -7.21 4.72 -2.02
C LEU A 18 -5.90 4.68 -1.24
N LEU A 19 -4.83 5.28 -1.77
CA LEU A 19 -3.56 5.42 -1.06
C LEU A 19 -3.74 6.28 0.19
N LYS A 20 -4.41 7.43 0.09
CA LYS A 20 -4.71 8.29 1.24
C LYS A 20 -5.43 7.51 2.35
N GLU A 21 -6.52 6.83 2.00
CA GLU A 21 -7.31 6.02 2.95
C GLU A 21 -6.43 4.95 3.63
N ARG A 22 -5.62 4.23 2.85
CA ARG A 22 -4.72 3.20 3.37
C ARG A 22 -3.69 3.77 4.35
N ILE A 23 -3.17 4.96 4.09
CA ILE A 23 -2.20 5.65 4.97
C ILE A 23 -2.86 6.13 6.26
N GLU A 24 -4.09 6.66 6.21
CA GLU A 24 -4.83 7.04 7.41
C GLU A 24 -5.10 5.84 8.32
N ILE A 25 -5.44 4.68 7.76
CA ILE A 25 -5.57 3.43 8.51
C ILE A 25 -4.22 3.02 9.11
N SER A 26 -3.13 3.14 8.34
CA SER A 26 -1.78 2.80 8.80
C SER A 26 -1.34 3.65 9.99
N ARG A 27 -1.65 4.96 9.99
CA ARG A 27 -1.41 5.85 11.14
C ARG A 27 -2.09 5.35 12.42
N LYS A 28 -3.38 5.01 12.33
CA LYS A 28 -4.14 4.45 13.47
C LYS A 28 -3.54 3.14 13.98
N ILE A 29 -3.08 2.26 13.08
CA ILE A 29 -2.37 1.04 13.46
C ILE A 29 -1.07 1.38 14.21
N GLY A 30 -0.31 2.38 13.75
CA GLY A 30 0.93 2.82 14.40
C GLY A 30 0.69 3.40 15.80
N GLU A 31 -0.38 4.17 15.98
CA GLU A 31 -0.80 4.66 17.30
C GLU A 31 -1.12 3.51 18.26
N GLU A 32 -1.84 2.51 17.78
CA GLU A 32 -2.21 1.34 18.58
C GLU A 32 -1.00 0.48 18.95
N LYS A 33 -0.11 0.22 17.98
CA LYS A 33 1.16 -0.49 18.24
C LYS A 33 2.03 0.24 19.27
N ARG A 34 2.10 1.58 19.20
CA ARG A 34 2.81 2.40 20.19
C ARG A 34 2.18 2.28 21.58
N ARG A 35 0.85 2.31 21.68
CA ARG A 35 0.14 2.11 22.97
C ARG A 35 0.41 0.75 23.58
N GLN A 36 0.55 -0.28 22.75
CA GLN A 36 0.83 -1.66 23.18
C GLN A 36 2.32 -1.92 23.41
N GLY A 37 3.22 -0.99 23.04
CA GLY A 37 4.66 -1.17 23.16
C GLY A 37 5.25 -2.24 22.23
N ILE A 38 4.56 -2.56 21.12
CA ILE A 38 5.00 -3.57 20.15
C ILE A 38 5.71 -2.92 18.95
N PRO A 39 6.57 -3.66 18.23
CA PRO A 39 7.29 -3.13 17.07
C PRO A 39 6.34 -2.56 16.00
N LEU A 40 6.71 -1.39 15.46
CA LEU A 40 5.97 -0.77 14.37
C LEU A 40 6.06 -1.59 13.08
N ARG A 41 7.23 -2.16 12.79
CA ARG A 41 7.45 -2.99 11.62
C ARG A 41 7.23 -4.48 11.91
N ASP A 42 6.47 -5.12 11.03
CA ASP A 42 6.12 -6.54 11.12
C ASP A 42 6.44 -7.22 9.78
N PHE A 43 7.64 -7.79 9.70
CA PHE A 43 8.13 -8.41 8.47
C PHE A 43 7.32 -9.64 8.05
N GLU A 44 6.74 -10.38 9.00
CA GLU A 44 5.88 -11.52 8.67
C GLU A 44 4.60 -11.05 7.99
N ARG A 45 3.99 -9.98 8.52
CA ARG A 45 2.82 -9.35 7.95
C ARG A 45 3.08 -8.77 6.56
N GLU A 46 4.23 -8.15 6.35
CA GLU A 46 4.68 -7.63 5.05
C GLU A 46 4.84 -8.76 4.04
N ASN A 47 5.57 -9.82 4.40
CA ASN A 47 5.77 -10.99 3.54
C ASN A 47 4.47 -11.68 3.16
N GLU A 48 3.53 -11.80 4.09
CA GLU A 48 2.19 -12.30 3.81
C GLU A 48 1.44 -11.39 2.82
N LYS A 49 1.56 -10.07 2.96
CA LYS A 49 0.93 -9.14 2.01
C LYS A 49 1.53 -9.28 0.60
N TYR A 50 2.85 -9.45 0.49
CA TYR A 50 3.50 -9.68 -0.80
C TYR A 50 3.01 -10.97 -1.46
N ARG A 51 2.93 -12.09 -0.73
CA ARG A 51 2.41 -13.35 -1.27
C ARG A 51 0.97 -13.20 -1.77
N GLN A 52 0.10 -12.62 -0.94
CA GLN A 52 -1.30 -12.41 -1.29
C GLN A 52 -1.46 -11.56 -2.55
N ILE A 53 -0.66 -10.51 -2.72
CA ILE A 53 -0.81 -9.63 -3.87
C ILE A 53 -0.22 -10.24 -5.14
N THR A 54 0.89 -10.98 -5.06
CA THR A 54 1.46 -11.66 -6.24
C THR A 54 0.53 -12.75 -6.75
N GLU A 55 -0.14 -13.49 -5.87
CA GLU A 55 -1.16 -14.47 -6.26
C GLU A 55 -2.38 -13.81 -6.94
N LYS A 56 -2.82 -12.66 -6.43
CA LYS A 56 -3.90 -11.88 -7.07
C LYS A 56 -3.47 -11.31 -8.42
N ALA A 57 -2.24 -10.82 -8.52
CA ALA A 57 -1.67 -10.32 -9.77
C ALA A 57 -1.70 -11.39 -10.86
N LEU A 58 -1.27 -12.62 -10.55
CA LEU A 58 -1.35 -13.76 -11.47
C LEU A 58 -2.77 -14.01 -11.96
N LYS A 59 -3.76 -14.04 -11.06
CA LYS A 59 -5.17 -14.24 -11.41
C LYS A 59 -5.73 -13.14 -12.31
N LEU A 60 -5.23 -11.91 -12.16
CA LEU A 60 -5.59 -10.75 -12.98
C LEU A 60 -4.75 -10.62 -14.26
N LYS A 61 -3.86 -11.58 -14.55
CA LYS A 61 -2.94 -11.57 -15.70
C LYS A 61 -1.97 -10.37 -15.68
N LEU A 62 -1.58 -9.92 -14.49
CA LEU A 62 -0.53 -8.91 -14.28
C LEU A 62 0.80 -9.58 -13.96
N ASN A 63 1.91 -8.91 -14.29
CA ASN A 63 3.24 -9.37 -13.89
C ASN A 63 3.40 -9.28 -12.37
N PRO A 64 3.57 -10.40 -11.64
CA PRO A 64 3.61 -10.39 -10.19
C PRO A 64 4.79 -9.60 -9.63
N GLU A 65 5.93 -9.61 -10.31
CA GLU A 65 7.12 -8.89 -9.85
C GLU A 65 6.95 -7.38 -9.99
N GLU A 66 6.24 -6.90 -11.01
CA GLU A 66 5.89 -5.48 -11.15
C GLU A 66 4.92 -5.04 -10.05
N VAL A 67 3.87 -5.82 -9.81
CA VAL A 67 2.89 -5.52 -8.75
C VAL A 67 3.56 -5.54 -7.38
N LYS A 68 4.47 -6.50 -7.13
CA LYS A 68 5.23 -6.57 -5.88
C LYS A 68 6.10 -5.33 -5.67
N ARG A 69 6.73 -4.79 -6.72
CA ARG A 69 7.51 -3.53 -6.62
C ARG A 69 6.63 -2.36 -6.22
N VAL A 70 5.47 -2.19 -6.86
CA VAL A 70 4.50 -1.14 -6.48
C VAL A 70 4.05 -1.32 -5.01
N TYR A 71 3.76 -2.56 -4.60
CA TYR A 71 3.32 -2.82 -3.24
C TYR A 71 4.41 -2.64 -2.18
N ARG A 72 5.70 -2.73 -2.55
CA ARG A 72 6.81 -2.41 -1.65
C ARG A 72 6.77 -0.93 -1.27
N GLU A 73 6.68 -0.04 -2.26
CA GLU A 73 6.54 1.41 -2.03
C GLU A 73 5.32 1.73 -1.16
N ILE A 74 4.18 1.11 -1.47
CA ILE A 74 2.93 1.29 -0.71
C ILE A 74 3.08 0.84 0.76
N ILE A 75 3.81 -0.25 1.02
CA ILE A 75 4.08 -0.73 2.38
C ILE A 75 5.07 0.18 3.09
N ASP A 76 6.13 0.63 2.42
CA ASP A 76 7.10 1.54 3.01
C ASP A 76 6.43 2.87 3.40
N MET A 77 5.54 3.43 2.56
CA MET A 77 4.69 4.57 2.92
C MET A 77 3.85 4.30 4.19
N SER A 78 3.30 3.09 4.35
CA SER A 78 2.58 2.71 5.57
C SER A 78 3.47 2.64 6.82
N VAL A 79 4.72 2.21 6.67
CA VAL A 79 5.68 2.13 7.78
C VAL A 79 6.03 3.56 8.22
N HIS A 80 6.43 4.44 7.28
CA HIS A 80 6.69 5.85 7.59
C HIS A 80 5.48 6.53 8.26
N ALA A 81 4.27 6.22 7.79
CA ALA A 81 3.04 6.75 8.39
C ALA A 81 2.79 6.24 9.81
N GLN A 82 3.17 5.00 10.14
CA GLN A 82 3.09 4.46 11.51
C GLN A 82 4.10 5.14 12.45
N GLU A 83 5.26 5.51 11.91
CA GLU A 83 6.36 6.19 12.61
C GLU A 83 6.11 7.70 12.81
N ASN A 84 5.06 8.25 12.19
CA ASN A 84 4.75 9.68 12.11
C ASN A 84 5.81 10.52 11.37
N GLU A 85 6.53 9.94 10.41
CA GLU A 85 7.58 10.66 9.67
C GLU A 85 7.05 11.59 8.56
N PHE A 86 5.73 11.64 8.36
CA PHE A 86 5.08 12.59 7.45
C PHE A 86 4.04 13.44 8.18
N VAL A 87 4.42 14.71 8.41
CA VAL A 87 3.57 15.85 8.77
C VAL A 87 3.43 16.75 7.56
#